data_AF-A0A385YWV1-F1
#
_entry.id   AF-A0A385YWV1-F1
#
_cell.length_a   1.000
_cell.length_b   1.000
_cell.length_c   1.000
_cell.angle_alpha   90.00
_cell.angle_beta   90.00
_cell.angle_gamma   90.00
#
_symmetry.space_group_name_H-M   'P 1'
#
loop_
_entity.id
_entity.type
_entity.pdbx_description
1 polymer ?
#
loop_
_entity_poly.entity_id
_entity_poly.type
_entity_poly.pdbx_seq_one_letter_code
_entity_poly.pdbx_strand_id
1 'polypeptide(L)'
;MNKKTVVNLLIIMFLLFSTILTYPAQAARNGGVFNTPTPLSSLTNMLPPFDPHQPMMDPSKAIQPTLPITVPEVPNNQISPRQDPERNPATTPQVEYPVNVETGYLEISEKDIEVPGEGLKLSFSRNYSSANDKVGPFGLGWETKLDSSLQMFADFEMGEERQDGTIMNYRFVKDDPDGFITEYDNDTMTNYELHKGHYTKAENGDVLTRIGQFEYVVETPEKNKITYYGYSAPWRENQPTKMGKMIQQTDRLGNRLTYDYNSSGKISKITDEKGRVTEIEWQGELVSQLASPNYDKISFS
;
A
#
# COMPACT_ATOMS: atom_id res chain seq x y z
N MET A 1 -1.46 -47.23 -45.65
CA MET A 1 -2.70 -47.38 -44.85
C MET A 1 -2.39 -48.34 -43.71
N ASN A 2 -2.55 -48.09 -42.41
CA ASN A 2 -2.83 -46.90 -41.59
C ASN A 2 -2.24 -47.21 -40.19
N LYS A 3 -1.51 -46.26 -39.58
CA LYS A 3 -0.99 -46.37 -38.20
C LYS A 3 -1.82 -45.51 -37.25
N LYS A 4 -2.60 -46.10 -36.36
CA LYS A 4 -3.10 -45.52 -35.09
C LYS A 4 -3.53 -46.68 -34.17
N THR A 5 -3.02 -46.71 -32.94
CA THR A 5 -3.69 -47.00 -31.63
C THR A 5 -2.59 -46.89 -30.55
N VAL A 6 -2.43 -45.73 -29.89
CA VAL A 6 -2.85 -45.45 -28.50
C VAL A 6 -2.23 -46.41 -27.46
N VAL A 7 -1.26 -45.90 -26.68
CA VAL A 7 -0.91 -46.45 -25.36
C VAL A 7 -0.66 -45.26 -24.40
N ASN A 8 -1.55 -45.10 -23.44
CA ASN A 8 -1.39 -44.33 -22.20
C ASN A 8 -1.23 -45.36 -21.07
N LEU A 9 -0.20 -45.27 -20.22
CA LEU A 9 -0.29 -45.39 -18.74
C LEU A 9 1.07 -45.31 -18.02
N LEU A 10 1.05 -44.67 -16.83
CA LEU A 10 2.07 -44.58 -15.76
C LEU A 10 3.31 -43.71 -16.08
N ILE A 11 3.72 -42.76 -15.24
CA ILE A 11 4.25 -42.98 -13.89
C ILE A 11 3.91 -41.82 -12.94
N ILE A 12 3.58 -42.21 -11.71
CA ILE A 12 3.20 -41.41 -10.55
C ILE A 12 4.41 -40.71 -9.91
N MET A 13 4.18 -39.44 -9.58
CA MET A 13 4.79 -38.58 -8.55
C MET A 13 5.69 -39.28 -7.51
N PHE A 14 6.97 -38.87 -7.42
CA PHE A 14 7.73 -38.73 -6.16
C PHE A 14 9.06 -38.03 -6.45
N LEU A 15 9.20 -36.74 -6.11
CA LEU A 15 10.51 -36.13 -5.89
C LEU A 15 10.40 -35.06 -4.79
N LEU A 16 10.72 -35.50 -3.57
CA LEU A 16 11.21 -34.66 -2.49
C LEU A 16 12.66 -34.27 -2.85
N PHE A 17 12.96 -32.98 -2.95
CA PHE A 17 14.34 -32.50 -2.92
C PHE A 17 14.50 -31.44 -1.83
N SER A 18 15.08 -31.90 -0.72
CA SER A 18 15.86 -31.08 0.19
C SER A 18 17.12 -30.61 -0.53
N THR A 19 17.41 -29.32 -0.48
CA THR A 19 18.76 -28.82 -0.78
C THR A 19 19.23 -27.94 0.37
N ILE A 20 20.33 -28.37 0.97
CA ILE A 20 21.12 -27.66 1.97
C ILE A 20 21.95 -26.63 1.20
N LEU A 21 21.80 -25.35 1.52
CA LEU A 21 22.70 -24.30 1.04
C LEU A 21 24.00 -24.37 1.86
N THR A 22 25.07 -24.83 1.22
CA THR A 22 26.45 -24.66 1.70
C THR A 22 27.03 -23.38 1.09
N TYR A 23 27.30 -22.38 1.93
CA TYR A 23 28.06 -21.19 1.56
C TYR A 23 29.56 -21.49 1.56
N PRO A 24 30.35 -21.10 0.54
CA PRO A 24 31.79 -21.09 0.69
C PRO A 24 32.21 -19.87 1.52
N ALA A 25 32.90 -20.14 2.62
CA ALA A 25 33.71 -19.17 3.33
C ALA A 25 35.04 -18.99 2.57
N GLN A 26 35.38 -17.75 2.21
CA GLN A 26 36.77 -17.28 2.20
C GLN A 26 36.84 -15.75 2.13
N ALA A 27 37.38 -15.19 3.22
CA ALA A 27 37.77 -13.80 3.37
C ALA A 27 39.21 -13.61 2.89
N ALA A 28 39.54 -12.45 2.30
CA ALA A 28 40.73 -11.68 2.65
C ALA A 28 40.78 -10.29 1.97
N ARG A 29 40.78 -9.27 2.84
CA ARG A 29 41.57 -8.04 2.83
C ARG A 29 41.57 -7.14 1.57
N ASN A 30 40.98 -5.97 1.73
CA ASN A 30 41.70 -4.72 1.47
C ASN A 30 41.32 -3.66 2.52
N GLY A 31 42.34 -3.03 3.10
CA GLY A 31 42.21 -2.03 4.14
C GLY A 31 41.59 -0.74 3.60
N GLY A 32 40.46 -0.35 4.19
CA GLY A 32 39.84 0.95 4.06
C GLY A 32 39.41 1.40 5.45
N VAL A 33 39.74 2.63 5.80
CA VAL A 33 39.57 3.27 7.11
C VAL A 33 38.13 3.10 7.63
N PHE A 34 37.99 2.59 8.86
CA PHE A 34 36.73 2.60 9.60
C PHE A 34 36.34 4.05 9.89
N ASN A 35 35.42 4.61 9.10
CA ASN A 35 34.61 5.73 9.55
C ASN A 35 33.50 5.15 10.44
N THR A 36 33.51 5.52 11.71
CA THR A 36 32.42 5.27 12.66
C THR A 36 31.09 5.70 12.04
N PRO A 37 30.04 4.86 12.04
CA PRO A 37 28.71 5.34 11.71
C PRO A 37 28.33 6.43 12.70
N THR A 38 27.90 7.58 12.18
CA THR A 38 27.14 8.57 12.93
C THR A 38 26.01 7.87 13.71
N PRO A 39 25.77 8.24 14.98
CA PRO A 39 24.72 7.60 15.77
C PRO A 39 23.37 7.79 15.08
N LEU A 40 22.57 6.73 15.01
CA LEU A 40 21.20 6.77 14.48
C LEU A 40 20.44 7.93 15.14
N SER A 41 19.91 8.86 14.33
CA SER A 41 18.96 9.87 14.77
C SER A 41 17.73 9.18 15.37
N SER A 42 17.28 9.70 16.51
CA SER A 42 16.24 9.09 17.34
C SER A 42 14.89 9.08 16.62
N LEU A 43 14.16 7.95 16.75
CA LEU A 43 12.76 7.75 16.31
C LEU A 43 11.79 8.87 16.77
N THR A 44 12.21 9.66 17.75
CA THR A 44 11.48 10.82 18.29
C THR A 44 11.21 11.92 17.25
N ASN A 45 12.04 12.04 16.20
CA ASN A 45 11.87 13.05 15.16
C ASN A 45 10.73 12.74 14.18
N MET A 46 10.14 11.55 14.26
CA MET A 46 9.01 11.11 13.43
C MET A 46 7.67 11.15 14.17
N LEU A 47 7.65 11.55 15.44
CA LEU A 47 6.43 11.75 16.23
C LEU A 47 5.91 13.19 16.05
N PRO A 48 4.58 13.41 16.11
CA PRO A 48 4.04 14.76 16.18
C PRO A 48 4.61 15.52 17.39
N PRO A 49 4.79 16.85 17.31
CA PRO A 49 5.40 17.62 18.37
C PRO A 49 4.63 17.49 19.69
N PHE A 50 5.32 17.08 20.74
CA PHE A 50 4.81 17.09 22.11
C PHE A 50 4.68 18.54 22.59
N ASP A 51 3.49 18.95 23.03
CA ASP A 51 3.27 20.25 23.69
C ASP A 51 3.47 20.11 25.20
N PRO A 52 4.59 20.60 25.78
CA PRO A 52 4.86 20.54 27.21
C PRO A 52 3.95 21.45 28.05
N HIS A 53 3.03 22.20 27.44
CA HIS A 53 2.07 23.06 28.13
C HIS A 53 0.69 22.43 28.37
N GLN A 54 0.49 21.16 28.02
CA GLN A 54 -0.67 20.43 28.54
C GLN A 54 -0.50 20.18 30.06
N PRO A 55 -1.44 20.61 30.92
CA PRO A 55 -1.33 20.36 32.34
C PRO A 55 -1.41 18.86 32.62
N MET A 56 -0.33 18.27 33.14
CA MET A 56 -0.33 16.92 33.69
C MET A 56 -1.31 16.84 34.86
N MET A 57 -2.33 15.96 34.80
CA MET A 57 -3.14 15.63 35.96
C MET A 57 -2.30 14.79 36.94
N ASP A 58 -2.23 15.23 38.19
CA ASP A 58 -1.63 14.52 39.33
C ASP A 58 -2.40 13.20 39.60
N PRO A 59 -1.79 12.03 39.39
CA PRO A 59 -2.43 10.73 39.58
C PRO A 59 -2.86 10.44 41.03
N SER A 60 -2.37 11.21 42.01
CA SER A 60 -2.66 10.99 43.43
C SER A 60 -3.98 11.64 43.91
N LYS A 61 -4.67 12.41 43.06
CA LYS A 61 -5.93 13.10 43.40
C LYS A 61 -7.21 12.48 42.83
N ALA A 62 -7.13 11.30 42.19
CA ALA A 62 -8.33 10.60 41.73
C ALA A 62 -9.09 10.00 42.92
N ILE A 63 -10.24 10.59 43.22
CA ILE A 63 -11.19 10.20 44.26
C ILE A 63 -11.67 8.76 44.03
N GLN A 64 -11.64 7.92 45.07
CA GLN A 64 -12.22 6.57 45.07
C GLN A 64 -13.71 6.61 44.71
N PRO A 65 -14.24 5.66 43.91
CA PRO A 65 -15.67 5.61 43.61
C PRO A 65 -16.47 5.16 44.83
N THR A 66 -17.39 6.00 45.30
CA THR A 66 -18.39 5.64 46.32
C THR A 66 -19.58 4.90 45.69
N LEU A 67 -20.04 3.84 46.37
CA LEU A 67 -21.25 3.07 46.01
C LEU A 67 -22.53 3.94 46.10
N PRO A 68 -23.60 3.62 45.33
CA PRO A 68 -24.78 4.48 45.25
C PRO A 68 -25.66 4.42 46.51
N ILE A 69 -26.09 5.58 47.00
CA ILE A 69 -27.08 5.73 48.08
C ILE A 69 -28.43 6.12 47.46
N THR A 70 -29.49 5.49 47.99
CA THR A 70 -30.92 5.58 47.69
C THR A 70 -31.54 6.98 47.85
N VAL A 71 -32.57 7.25 47.03
CA VAL A 71 -33.40 8.47 47.02
C VAL A 71 -34.40 8.49 48.19
N PRO A 72 -34.67 9.68 48.79
CA PRO A 72 -36.04 10.01 49.24
C PRO A 72 -36.54 11.39 48.74
N GLU A 73 -37.86 11.54 48.86
CA GLU A 73 -38.78 12.46 48.15
C GLU A 73 -38.92 13.90 48.75
N VAL A 74 -39.46 14.82 47.92
CA VAL A 74 -39.58 16.30 47.92
C VAL A 74 -40.33 16.95 49.14
N PRO A 75 -40.27 18.29 49.39
CA PRO A 75 -41.21 19.24 48.75
C PRO A 75 -40.68 20.66 48.40
N ASN A 76 -41.37 21.22 47.41
CA ASN A 76 -41.29 22.48 46.65
C ASN A 76 -41.08 23.81 47.42
N ASN A 77 -40.29 24.75 46.86
CA ASN A 77 -40.70 26.16 46.73
C ASN A 77 -39.85 26.98 45.74
N GLN A 78 -40.57 27.84 45.01
CA GLN A 78 -40.17 28.63 43.85
C GLN A 78 -39.05 29.66 44.11
N ILE A 79 -37.99 29.64 43.29
CA ILE A 79 -37.38 30.85 42.72
C ILE A 79 -36.79 30.47 41.34
N SER A 80 -37.29 31.04 40.25
CA SER A 80 -36.49 31.18 39.01
C SER A 80 -35.70 32.47 39.11
N PRO A 81 -34.42 32.52 38.69
CA PRO A 81 -34.21 33.01 37.33
C PRO A 81 -32.99 32.44 36.57
N ARG A 82 -33.18 32.44 35.24
CA ARG A 82 -32.21 32.45 34.12
C ARG A 82 -31.51 31.14 33.74
N GLN A 83 -31.75 30.80 32.47
CA GLN A 83 -31.07 29.77 31.68
C GLN A 83 -29.58 30.05 31.58
N ASP A 84 -28.78 29.03 31.85
CA ASP A 84 -27.50 28.82 31.18
C ASP A 84 -27.61 27.43 30.51
N PRO A 85 -27.55 27.33 29.17
CA PRO A 85 -27.67 26.05 28.49
C PRO A 85 -26.43 25.20 28.77
N GLU A 86 -26.70 23.98 29.26
CA GLU A 86 -25.85 22.79 29.29
C GLU A 86 -24.39 22.99 28.85
N ARG A 87 -23.49 23.03 29.84
CA ARG A 87 -22.07 22.71 29.63
C ARG A 87 -21.99 21.24 29.20
N ASN A 88 -21.93 21.00 27.90
CA ASN A 88 -21.51 19.72 27.33
C ASN A 88 -20.22 19.26 28.03
N PRO A 89 -20.13 18.04 28.56
CA PRO A 89 -18.86 17.53 29.06
C PRO A 89 -17.90 17.47 27.87
N ALA A 90 -16.78 18.18 27.98
CA ALA A 90 -15.71 18.12 27.00
C ALA A 90 -15.30 16.66 26.83
N THR A 91 -15.44 16.13 25.62
CA THR A 91 -14.84 14.86 25.22
C THR A 91 -13.34 15.01 25.34
N THR A 92 -12.75 14.44 26.39
CA THR A 92 -11.30 14.30 26.50
C THR A 92 -10.81 13.50 25.29
N PRO A 93 -9.85 14.01 24.48
CA PRO A 93 -9.27 13.23 23.41
C PRO A 93 -8.63 11.99 24.03
N GLN A 94 -9.08 10.80 23.61
CA GLN A 94 -8.39 9.56 23.90
C GLN A 94 -7.01 9.66 23.24
N VAL A 95 -5.97 9.77 24.06
CA VAL A 95 -4.58 9.72 23.58
C VAL A 95 -4.32 8.26 23.23
N GLU A 96 -4.42 7.93 21.96
CA GLU A 96 -4.04 6.63 21.43
C GLU A 96 -2.51 6.55 21.50
N TYR A 97 -1.99 5.64 22.34
CA TYR A 97 -0.56 5.41 22.41
C TYR A 97 -0.17 4.64 21.15
N PRO A 98 0.79 5.13 20.34
CA PRO A 98 1.14 4.49 19.07
C PRO A 98 1.87 3.16 19.27
N VAL A 99 2.14 2.74 20.51
CA VAL A 99 2.73 1.44 20.81
C VAL A 99 1.63 0.48 21.21
N ASN A 100 1.52 -0.62 20.47
CA ASN A 100 0.65 -1.71 20.81
C ASN A 100 1.16 -2.38 22.11
N VAL A 101 0.37 -2.28 23.18
CA VAL A 101 0.78 -2.75 24.51
C VAL A 101 0.88 -4.27 24.62
N GLU A 102 0.24 -5.01 23.73
CA GLU A 102 0.27 -6.48 23.72
C GLU A 102 1.52 -7.00 22.99
N THR A 103 1.88 -6.36 21.88
CA THR A 103 2.99 -6.82 21.02
C THR A 103 4.30 -6.05 21.23
N GLY A 104 4.24 -4.85 21.80
CA GLY A 104 5.37 -3.95 21.98
C GLY A 104 5.80 -3.19 20.71
N TYR A 105 5.09 -3.37 19.60
CA TYR A 105 5.43 -2.71 18.33
C TYR A 105 4.82 -1.31 18.22
N LEU A 106 5.55 -0.42 17.55
CA LEU A 106 5.05 0.90 17.15
C LEU A 106 4.15 0.72 15.92
N GLU A 107 2.90 1.15 16.02
CA GLU A 107 1.87 1.12 15.00
C GLU A 107 1.29 2.52 14.81
N ILE A 108 1.35 3.05 13.59
CA ILE A 108 0.87 4.39 13.25
C ILE A 108 0.02 4.29 11.98
N SER A 109 -1.10 5.01 11.93
CA SER A 109 -1.91 5.15 10.72
C SER A 109 -2.12 6.62 10.41
N GLU A 110 -1.78 7.01 9.18
CA GLU A 110 -1.93 8.38 8.70
C GLU A 110 -2.76 8.41 7.42
N LYS A 111 -3.66 9.39 7.33
CA LYS A 111 -4.40 9.69 6.10
C LYS A 111 -3.85 10.97 5.50
N ASP A 112 -3.03 10.84 4.46
CA ASP A 112 -2.34 11.99 3.87
C ASP A 112 -3.23 12.78 2.89
N ILE A 113 -4.08 12.10 2.11
CA ILE A 113 -4.92 12.72 1.08
C ILE A 113 -6.34 12.21 1.21
N GLU A 114 -7.32 13.12 1.14
CA GLU A 114 -8.73 12.81 0.94
C GLU A 114 -9.27 13.71 -0.17
N VAL A 115 -9.75 13.09 -1.25
CA VAL A 115 -10.48 13.79 -2.31
C VAL A 115 -11.96 13.80 -1.92
N PRO A 116 -12.57 14.96 -1.68
CA PRO A 116 -13.99 15.05 -1.37
C PRO A 116 -14.83 14.68 -2.60
N GLY A 117 -15.79 13.76 -2.44
CA GLY A 117 -16.71 13.33 -3.49
C GLY A 117 -17.92 12.58 -2.94
N GLU A 118 -19.01 12.55 -3.71
CA GLU A 118 -20.19 11.73 -3.40
C GLU A 118 -19.96 10.28 -3.85
N GLY A 119 -19.55 9.38 -2.95
CA GLY A 119 -19.28 7.97 -3.29
C GLY A 119 -18.01 7.41 -2.65
N LEU A 120 -17.26 6.57 -3.39
CA LEU A 120 -15.95 6.08 -2.93
C LEU A 120 -15.02 7.28 -2.74
N LYS A 121 -14.67 7.56 -1.48
CA LYS A 121 -13.70 8.58 -1.15
C LYS A 121 -12.32 8.11 -1.59
N LEU A 122 -11.75 8.75 -2.62
CA LEU A 122 -10.35 8.51 -2.94
C LEU A 122 -9.50 9.10 -1.83
N SER A 123 -8.98 8.23 -0.97
CA SER A 123 -8.01 8.59 0.04
C SER A 123 -6.69 7.89 -0.18
N PHE A 124 -5.61 8.55 0.21
CA PHE A 124 -4.30 7.93 0.37
C PHE A 124 -4.00 7.85 1.85
N SER A 125 -3.74 6.64 2.33
CA SER A 125 -3.40 6.36 3.72
C SER A 125 -2.18 5.46 3.77
N ARG A 126 -1.43 5.57 4.85
CA ARG A 126 -0.25 4.78 5.12
C ARG A 126 -0.34 4.20 6.52
N ASN A 127 0.01 2.92 6.64
CA ASN A 127 0.13 2.25 7.91
C ASN A 127 1.59 1.89 8.14
N TYR A 128 2.12 2.24 9.29
CA TYR A 128 3.46 1.86 9.72
C TYR A 128 3.38 0.81 10.81
N SER A 129 4.25 -0.19 10.74
CA SER A 129 4.52 -1.08 11.86
C SER A 129 6.02 -1.32 11.99
N SER A 130 6.57 -1.18 13.19
CA SER A 130 7.98 -1.52 13.45
C SER A 130 8.26 -3.03 13.33
N ALA A 131 7.23 -3.87 13.29
CA ALA A 131 7.37 -5.31 13.04
C ALA A 131 7.49 -5.66 11.56
N ASN A 132 7.11 -4.73 10.67
CA ASN A 132 7.13 -4.94 9.24
C ASN A 132 8.54 -4.67 8.68
N ASP A 133 9.21 -5.72 8.22
CA ASP A 133 10.54 -5.65 7.61
C ASP A 133 10.51 -5.47 6.08
N LYS A 134 9.31 -5.40 5.49
CA LYS A 134 9.15 -5.23 4.05
C LYS A 134 9.42 -3.78 3.64
N VAL A 135 9.99 -3.66 2.45
CA VAL A 135 10.33 -2.39 1.83
C VAL A 135 9.38 -2.14 0.66
N GLY A 136 8.32 -1.38 0.92
CA GLY A 136 7.31 -1.02 -0.08
C GLY A 136 7.70 0.21 -0.91
N PRO A 137 6.79 0.69 -1.77
CA PRO A 137 6.95 1.96 -2.49
C PRO A 137 7.03 3.17 -1.56
N PHE A 138 6.49 3.07 -0.34
CA PHE A 138 6.62 4.06 0.72
C PHE A 138 7.73 3.72 1.73
N GLY A 139 8.66 2.83 1.39
CA GLY A 139 9.84 2.55 2.21
C GLY A 139 9.62 1.45 3.24
N LEU A 140 10.61 1.27 4.11
CA LEU A 140 10.64 0.21 5.11
C LEU A 140 9.53 0.39 6.16
N GLY A 141 8.82 -0.69 6.46
CA GLY A 141 7.82 -0.74 7.53
C GLY A 141 6.48 -0.08 7.21
N TRP A 142 6.38 0.58 6.06
CA TRP A 142 5.15 1.18 5.56
C TRP A 142 4.38 0.22 4.65
N GLU A 143 3.06 0.22 4.83
CA GLU A 143 2.11 -0.49 4.00
C GLU A 143 1.06 0.50 3.45
N THR A 144 0.83 0.41 2.15
CA THR A 144 -0.04 1.31 1.40
C THR A 144 -0.76 0.56 0.28
N LYS A 145 -1.78 1.18 -0.31
CA LYS A 145 -2.42 0.61 -1.51
C LYS A 145 -1.46 0.47 -2.70
N LEU A 146 -0.35 1.20 -2.71
CA LEU A 146 0.67 1.14 -3.77
C LEU A 146 1.50 -0.13 -3.72
N ASP A 147 1.42 -0.90 -2.63
CA ASP A 147 2.00 -2.23 -2.53
C ASP A 147 1.27 -3.25 -3.42
N SER A 148 0.10 -2.87 -3.95
CA SER A 148 -0.57 -3.65 -5.00
C SER A 148 0.26 -3.65 -6.29
N SER A 149 0.31 -4.78 -6.98
CA SER A 149 1.08 -4.95 -8.21
C SER A 149 0.39 -5.83 -9.24
N LEU A 150 0.73 -5.62 -10.52
CA LEU A 150 0.33 -6.47 -11.63
C LEU A 150 1.55 -7.24 -12.14
N GLN A 151 1.46 -8.57 -12.14
CA GLN A 151 2.53 -9.46 -12.58
C GLN A 151 2.05 -10.39 -13.69
N MET A 152 2.90 -10.60 -14.69
CA MET A 152 2.68 -11.61 -15.72
C MET A 152 3.17 -12.98 -15.25
N PHE A 153 2.50 -14.03 -15.71
CA PHE A 153 2.85 -15.44 -15.53
C PHE A 153 2.97 -16.16 -16.90
N ALA A 154 3.10 -17.48 -16.86
CA ALA A 154 3.08 -18.31 -18.06
C ALA A 154 1.81 -18.08 -18.90
N ASP A 155 1.91 -18.33 -20.20
CA ASP A 155 0.80 -18.15 -21.15
C ASP A 155 0.17 -16.75 -21.14
N PHE A 156 0.95 -15.74 -20.71
CA PHE A 156 0.55 -14.33 -20.62
C PHE A 156 -0.55 -14.04 -19.61
N GLU A 157 -0.84 -14.98 -18.71
CA GLU A 157 -1.77 -14.76 -17.61
C GLU A 157 -1.27 -13.62 -16.71
N MET A 158 -2.21 -12.89 -16.10
CA MET A 158 -1.91 -11.80 -15.19
C MET A 158 -2.44 -12.10 -13.81
N GLY A 159 -1.62 -11.87 -12.79
CA GLY A 159 -2.03 -11.83 -11.40
C GLY A 159 -1.92 -10.40 -10.88
N GLU A 160 -3.01 -9.88 -10.33
CA GLU A 160 -3.05 -8.63 -9.58
C GLU A 160 -3.01 -8.96 -8.09
N GLU A 161 -1.86 -8.76 -7.46
CA GLU A 161 -1.72 -8.82 -6.00
C GLU A 161 -2.14 -7.48 -5.41
N ARG A 162 -3.08 -7.49 -4.47
CA ARG A 162 -3.55 -6.30 -3.77
C ARG A 162 -2.86 -6.17 -2.42
N GLN A 163 -2.91 -4.96 -1.85
CA GLN A 163 -2.34 -4.66 -0.53
C GLN A 163 -2.77 -5.66 0.56
N ASP A 164 -4.01 -6.14 0.51
CA ASP A 164 -4.54 -7.11 1.48
C ASP A 164 -4.06 -8.56 1.26
N GLY A 165 -3.17 -8.79 0.29
CA GLY A 165 -2.66 -10.10 -0.11
C GLY A 165 -3.60 -10.88 -1.04
N THR A 166 -4.75 -10.31 -1.40
CA THR A 166 -5.67 -10.94 -2.36
C THR A 166 -5.04 -10.93 -3.75
N ILE A 167 -5.12 -12.07 -4.45
CA ILE A 167 -4.61 -12.20 -5.83
C ILE A 167 -5.78 -12.42 -6.80
N MET A 168 -5.99 -11.48 -7.72
CA MET A 168 -6.95 -11.64 -8.82
C MET A 168 -6.25 -12.18 -10.06
N ASN A 169 -6.75 -13.27 -10.61
CA ASN A 169 -6.18 -13.94 -11.77
C ASN A 169 -6.98 -13.62 -13.04
N TYR A 170 -6.25 -13.29 -14.10
CA TYR A 170 -6.80 -12.95 -15.41
C TYR A 170 -6.13 -13.84 -16.46
N ARG A 171 -6.88 -14.82 -17.00
CA ARG A 171 -6.39 -15.67 -18.07
C ARG A 171 -6.35 -14.89 -19.38
N PHE A 172 -5.26 -15.01 -20.11
CA PHE A 172 -5.15 -14.42 -21.44
C PHE A 172 -5.78 -15.34 -22.51
N VAL A 173 -6.55 -14.76 -23.41
CA VAL A 173 -7.20 -15.42 -24.54
C VAL A 173 -6.70 -14.77 -25.82
N LYS A 174 -6.10 -15.58 -26.69
CA LYS A 174 -5.66 -15.16 -28.02
C LYS A 174 -6.88 -15.07 -28.93
N ASP A 175 -7.12 -13.92 -29.54
CA ASP A 175 -8.20 -13.76 -30.52
C ASP A 175 -7.89 -14.46 -31.85
N ASP A 176 -6.60 -14.54 -32.19
CA ASP A 176 -6.07 -15.29 -33.34
C ASP A 176 -4.93 -16.21 -32.88
N PRO A 177 -5.22 -17.46 -32.47
CA PRO A 177 -4.21 -18.39 -31.96
C PRO A 177 -3.06 -18.68 -32.93
N ASP A 178 -3.30 -18.55 -34.24
CA ASP A 178 -2.34 -18.78 -35.32
C ASP A 178 -1.72 -17.47 -35.85
N GLY A 179 -2.00 -16.35 -35.18
CA GLY A 179 -1.54 -15.03 -35.57
C GLY A 179 0.00 -14.95 -35.59
N PHE A 180 0.53 -14.51 -36.73
CA PHE A 180 1.96 -14.24 -36.86
C PHE A 180 2.36 -13.03 -36.00
N ILE A 181 3.52 -13.10 -35.35
CA ILE A 181 4.15 -11.96 -34.69
C ILE A 181 4.69 -11.06 -35.81
N THR A 182 4.05 -9.91 -36.00
CA THR A 182 4.45 -8.88 -36.95
C THR A 182 5.24 -7.75 -36.29
N GLU A 183 5.01 -7.53 -34.99
CA GLU A 183 5.71 -6.60 -34.12
C GLU A 183 5.87 -7.23 -32.74
N TYR A 184 7.04 -7.07 -32.11
CA TYR A 184 7.31 -7.64 -30.79
C TYR A 184 6.80 -6.78 -29.63
N ASP A 185 6.05 -5.69 -29.88
CA ASP A 185 5.62 -4.76 -28.80
C ASP A 185 6.81 -4.30 -27.92
N ASN A 186 7.99 -4.12 -28.55
CA ASN A 186 9.31 -3.92 -27.93
C ASN A 186 9.73 -4.95 -26.88
N ASP A 187 9.20 -6.17 -27.00
CA ASP A 187 9.37 -7.26 -26.07
C ASP A 187 9.64 -8.57 -26.82
N THR A 188 10.92 -8.83 -27.05
CA THR A 188 11.40 -9.99 -27.82
C THR A 188 11.14 -11.32 -27.12
N MET A 189 10.69 -11.30 -25.86
CA MET A 189 10.39 -12.52 -25.10
C MET A 189 8.90 -12.88 -25.12
N THR A 190 8.05 -12.04 -25.70
CA THR A 190 6.63 -12.34 -25.87
C THR A 190 6.40 -12.90 -27.26
N ASN A 191 5.94 -14.15 -27.33
CA ASN A 191 5.71 -14.85 -28.60
C ASN A 191 4.28 -14.66 -29.17
N TYR A 192 3.58 -13.61 -28.73
CA TYR A 192 2.25 -13.24 -29.18
C TYR A 192 2.03 -11.73 -29.01
N GLU A 193 1.37 -11.09 -29.96
CA GLU A 193 1.02 -9.68 -29.82
C GLU A 193 -0.12 -9.50 -28.83
N LEU A 194 0.18 -9.02 -27.61
CA LEU A 194 -0.80 -8.96 -26.51
C LEU A 194 -2.03 -8.09 -26.83
N HIS A 195 -1.94 -7.17 -27.79
CA HIS A 195 -3.09 -6.36 -28.24
C HIS A 195 -4.08 -7.15 -29.12
N LYS A 196 -3.70 -8.33 -29.64
CA LYS A 196 -4.56 -9.26 -30.38
C LYS A 196 -5.19 -10.31 -29.47
N GLY A 197 -5.30 -10.03 -28.18
CA GLY A 197 -5.98 -10.89 -27.25
C GLY A 197 -6.63 -10.08 -26.15
N HIS A 198 -7.31 -10.79 -25.28
CA HIS A 198 -8.04 -10.19 -24.17
C HIS A 198 -7.89 -11.02 -22.91
N TYR A 199 -8.19 -10.41 -21.78
CA TYR A 199 -8.19 -11.08 -20.49
C TYR A 199 -9.60 -11.50 -20.10
N THR A 200 -9.73 -12.66 -19.44
CA THR A 200 -11.00 -13.08 -18.87
C THR A 200 -11.34 -12.25 -17.64
N LYS A 201 -12.64 -12.12 -17.36
CA LYS A 201 -13.15 -11.55 -16.11
C LYS A 201 -12.67 -12.39 -14.91
N ALA A 202 -12.22 -11.72 -13.84
CA ALA A 202 -11.84 -12.35 -12.58
C ALA A 202 -13.07 -12.85 -11.80
N GLU A 203 -12.84 -13.65 -10.76
CA GLU A 203 -13.90 -14.28 -9.95
C GLU A 203 -14.82 -13.26 -9.27
N ASN A 204 -14.25 -12.18 -8.73
CA ASN A 204 -15.00 -11.09 -8.09
C ASN A 204 -15.71 -10.16 -9.09
N GLY A 205 -15.48 -10.39 -10.38
CA GLY A 205 -16.06 -9.65 -11.47
C GLY A 205 -15.25 -8.47 -11.99
N ASP A 206 -14.00 -8.32 -11.57
CA ASP A 206 -13.09 -7.34 -12.13
C ASP A 206 -12.68 -7.70 -13.56
N VAL A 207 -12.42 -6.69 -14.37
CA VAL A 207 -12.01 -6.83 -15.77
C VAL A 207 -10.69 -6.11 -15.99
N LEU A 208 -9.66 -6.88 -16.36
CA LEU A 208 -8.37 -6.34 -16.80
C LEU A 208 -8.42 -6.04 -18.30
N THR A 209 -8.04 -4.82 -18.68
CA THR A 209 -7.92 -4.40 -20.09
C THR A 209 -6.54 -3.79 -20.34
N ARG A 210 -5.85 -4.26 -21.38
CA ARG A 210 -4.66 -3.60 -21.90
C ARG A 210 -5.07 -2.47 -22.83
N ILE A 211 -4.85 -1.22 -22.44
CA ILE A 211 -5.23 -0.03 -23.22
C ILE A 211 -4.04 0.62 -23.95
N GLY A 212 -2.83 0.23 -23.59
CA GLY A 212 -1.60 0.66 -24.25
C GLY A 212 -0.45 -0.30 -23.96
N GLN A 213 0.73 -0.02 -24.51
CA GLN A 213 1.92 -0.84 -24.31
C GLN A 213 2.29 -1.00 -22.84
N PHE A 214 2.19 0.10 -22.08
CA PHE A 214 2.51 0.15 -20.67
C PHE A 214 1.32 0.55 -19.81
N GLU A 215 0.08 0.37 -20.29
CA GLU A 215 -1.11 0.79 -19.56
C GLU A 215 -2.14 -0.34 -19.51
N TYR A 216 -2.35 -0.84 -18.30
CA TYR A 216 -3.28 -1.90 -17.98
C TYR A 216 -4.27 -1.37 -16.94
N VAL A 217 -5.57 -1.55 -17.21
CA VAL A 217 -6.64 -1.04 -16.35
C VAL A 217 -7.47 -2.21 -15.83
N VAL A 218 -7.56 -2.30 -14.50
CA VAL A 218 -8.54 -3.12 -13.82
C VAL A 218 -9.76 -2.26 -13.55
N GLU A 219 -10.92 -2.63 -14.09
CA GLU A 219 -12.22 -2.00 -13.80
C GLU A 219 -13.05 -2.93 -12.90
N THR A 220 -13.50 -2.42 -11.75
CA THR A 220 -14.36 -3.17 -10.82
C THR A 220 -15.82 -3.14 -11.26
N PRO A 221 -16.69 -4.06 -10.76
CA PRO A 221 -18.13 -4.00 -11.02
C PRO A 221 -18.77 -2.65 -10.68
N GLU A 222 -18.24 -1.95 -9.66
CA GLU A 222 -18.67 -0.62 -9.21
C GLU A 222 -18.12 0.53 -10.07
N LYS A 223 -17.44 0.22 -11.18
CA LYS A 223 -16.86 1.18 -12.14
C LYS A 223 -15.70 2.01 -11.61
N ASN A 224 -15.07 1.57 -10.52
CA ASN A 224 -13.78 2.11 -10.11
C ASN A 224 -12.69 1.50 -10.98
N LYS A 225 -11.59 2.24 -11.17
CA LYS A 225 -10.47 1.83 -12.01
C LYS A 225 -9.16 1.92 -11.26
N ILE A 226 -8.32 0.92 -11.48
CA ILE A 226 -6.93 0.87 -11.05
C ILE A 226 -6.08 0.73 -12.31
N THR A 227 -5.14 1.64 -12.52
CA THR A 227 -4.24 1.61 -13.69
C THR A 227 -2.84 1.26 -13.24
N TYR A 228 -2.24 0.28 -13.93
CA TYR A 228 -0.89 -0.20 -13.70
C TYR A 228 0.03 0.18 -14.87
N TYR A 229 1.29 0.46 -14.55
CA TYR A 229 2.33 0.69 -15.55
C TYR A 229 2.91 -0.64 -16.02
N GLY A 230 2.43 -1.12 -17.16
CA GLY A 230 2.81 -2.43 -17.70
C GLY A 230 2.52 -3.54 -16.69
N TYR A 231 3.45 -4.49 -16.59
CA TYR A 231 3.40 -5.62 -15.67
C TYR A 231 4.83 -5.97 -15.23
N SER A 232 4.98 -6.48 -14.01
CA SER A 232 6.23 -7.11 -13.59
C SER A 232 6.37 -8.47 -14.28
N ALA A 233 7.58 -8.78 -14.76
CA ALA A 233 7.93 -10.09 -15.28
C ALA A 233 9.21 -10.57 -14.57
N PRO A 234 9.11 -11.47 -13.56
CA PRO A 234 10.26 -11.89 -12.76
C PRO A 234 11.42 -12.52 -13.55
N TRP A 235 11.13 -13.04 -14.75
CA TRP A 235 12.13 -13.59 -15.67
C TRP A 235 12.83 -12.54 -16.54
N ARG A 236 12.50 -11.24 -16.40
CA ARG A 236 13.19 -10.14 -17.10
C ARG A 236 14.31 -9.58 -16.23
N GLU A 237 15.53 -9.68 -16.76
CA GLU A 237 16.66 -8.93 -16.24
C GLU A 237 16.51 -7.44 -16.64
N ASN A 238 16.76 -6.53 -15.70
CA ASN A 238 16.79 -5.07 -15.91
C ASN A 238 15.45 -4.41 -16.32
N GLN A 239 14.31 -4.96 -15.93
CA GLN A 239 13.03 -4.25 -16.09
C GLN A 239 13.01 -2.94 -15.26
N PRO A 240 12.37 -1.86 -15.75
CA PRO A 240 12.18 -0.66 -14.95
C PRO A 240 11.49 -0.97 -13.63
N THR A 241 11.96 -0.38 -12.53
CA THR A 241 11.44 -0.62 -11.18
C THR A 241 9.96 -0.26 -10.99
N LYS A 242 9.41 0.55 -11.91
CA LYS A 242 7.98 0.90 -11.96
C LYS A 242 7.08 -0.13 -12.65
N MET A 243 7.64 -1.16 -13.28
CA MET A 243 6.85 -2.20 -13.96
C MET A 243 5.92 -2.90 -12.99
N GLY A 244 4.66 -3.02 -13.36
CA GLY A 244 3.61 -3.62 -12.55
C GLY A 244 3.13 -2.76 -11.38
N LYS A 245 3.62 -1.53 -11.19
CA LYS A 245 3.15 -0.65 -10.11
C LYS A 245 1.89 0.11 -10.51
N MET A 246 1.04 0.39 -9.52
CA MET A 246 -0.16 1.22 -9.68
C MET A 246 0.22 2.69 -9.96
N ILE A 247 -0.21 3.25 -11.08
CA ILE A 247 0.07 4.65 -11.45
C ILE A 247 -1.13 5.56 -11.36
N GLN A 248 -2.35 5.01 -11.31
CA GLN A 248 -3.56 5.80 -11.17
C GLN A 248 -4.68 5.01 -10.51
N GLN A 249 -5.49 5.73 -9.74
CA GLN A 249 -6.83 5.28 -9.35
C GLN A 249 -7.85 6.28 -9.82
N THR A 250 -9.02 5.77 -10.20
CA THR A 250 -10.14 6.60 -10.63
C THR A 250 -11.42 6.03 -10.06
N ASP A 251 -12.23 6.86 -9.43
CA ASP A 251 -13.54 6.43 -8.96
C ASP A 251 -14.56 6.39 -10.12
N ARG A 252 -15.76 5.88 -9.84
CA ARG A 252 -16.86 5.84 -10.81
C ARG A 252 -17.31 7.21 -11.34
N LEU A 253 -16.97 8.29 -10.65
CA LEU A 253 -17.33 9.67 -11.02
C LEU A 253 -16.22 10.37 -11.81
N GLY A 254 -15.05 9.74 -11.97
CA GLY A 254 -13.92 10.28 -12.71
C GLY A 254 -12.94 11.10 -11.87
N ASN A 255 -13.13 11.19 -10.54
CA ASN A 255 -12.10 11.73 -9.66
C ASN A 255 -10.89 10.79 -9.70
N ARG A 256 -9.68 11.34 -9.59
CA ARG A 256 -8.45 10.56 -9.81
C ARG A 256 -7.32 10.97 -8.87
N LEU A 257 -6.52 9.97 -8.50
CA LEU A 257 -5.19 10.14 -7.94
C LEU A 257 -4.20 9.48 -8.89
N THR A 258 -3.09 10.15 -9.15
CA THR A 258 -1.99 9.67 -9.99
C THR A 258 -0.71 9.60 -9.17
N TYR A 259 0.15 8.64 -9.49
CA TYR A 259 1.32 8.27 -8.70
C TYR A 259 2.55 8.19 -9.61
N ASP A 260 3.57 8.99 -9.30
CA ASP A 260 4.86 8.92 -10.00
C ASP A 260 5.93 8.30 -9.11
N TYR A 261 6.80 7.50 -9.72
CA TYR A 261 7.87 6.80 -9.02
C TYR A 261 9.24 7.31 -9.47
N ASN A 262 10.19 7.36 -8.53
CA ASN A 262 11.59 7.59 -8.85
C ASN A 262 12.23 6.35 -9.52
N SER A 263 13.48 6.46 -9.95
CA SER A 263 14.21 5.36 -10.60
C SER A 263 14.38 4.11 -9.73
N SER A 264 14.32 4.26 -8.40
CA SER A 264 14.38 3.16 -7.44
C SER A 264 13.01 2.53 -7.16
N GLY A 265 11.94 2.99 -7.81
CA GLY A 265 10.59 2.47 -7.64
C GLY A 265 9.89 2.96 -6.37
N LYS A 266 10.40 4.01 -5.71
CA LYS A 266 9.73 4.67 -4.59
C LYS A 266 8.79 5.75 -5.07
N ILE A 267 7.70 5.98 -4.33
CA ILE A 267 6.77 7.06 -4.67
C ILE A 267 7.48 8.41 -4.58
N SER A 268 7.29 9.26 -5.57
CA SER A 268 7.93 10.59 -5.66
C SER A 268 6.90 11.72 -5.78
N LYS A 269 5.72 11.41 -6.32
CA LYS A 269 4.64 12.37 -6.48
C LYS A 269 3.28 11.71 -6.37
N ILE A 270 2.35 12.40 -5.72
CA ILE A 270 0.93 12.09 -5.76
C ILE A 270 0.19 13.32 -6.27
N THR A 271 -0.56 13.18 -7.35
CA THR A 271 -1.32 14.30 -7.94
C THR A 271 -2.80 13.97 -7.99
N ASP A 272 -3.64 14.89 -7.50
CA ASP A 272 -5.09 14.75 -7.51
C ASP A 272 -5.76 15.26 -8.79
N GLU A 273 -7.08 15.14 -8.89
CA GLU A 273 -7.83 15.51 -10.08
C GLU A 273 -7.78 17.01 -10.41
N LYS A 274 -7.50 17.84 -9.40
CA LYS A 274 -7.37 19.31 -9.51
C LYS A 274 -5.93 19.73 -9.83
N GLY A 275 -5.00 18.78 -9.97
CA GLY A 275 -3.60 19.04 -10.23
C GLY A 275 -2.82 19.50 -9.00
N ARG A 276 -3.37 19.33 -7.79
CA ARG A 276 -2.62 19.58 -6.55
C ARG A 276 -1.64 18.42 -6.35
N VAL A 277 -0.40 18.77 -6.00
CA VAL A 277 0.74 17.85 -5.97
C VAL A 277 1.30 17.69 -4.56
N THR A 278 1.40 16.45 -4.08
CA THR A 278 2.24 16.07 -2.94
C THR A 278 3.56 15.49 -3.47
N GLU A 279 4.70 16.08 -3.09
CA GLU A 279 6.03 15.60 -3.47
C GLU A 279 6.70 14.89 -2.30
N ILE A 280 7.38 13.77 -2.60
CA ILE A 280 8.10 12.96 -1.63
C ILE A 280 9.57 12.84 -2.05
N GLU A 281 10.47 13.27 -1.17
CA GLU A 281 11.92 13.11 -1.35
C GLU A 281 12.45 11.99 -0.46
N TRP A 282 13.55 11.36 -0.91
CA TRP A 282 14.13 10.18 -0.29
C TRP A 282 15.60 10.35 0.03
N GLN A 283 16.00 9.78 1.16
CA GLN A 283 17.39 9.52 1.50
C GLN A 283 17.58 8.02 1.75
N GLY A 284 18.08 7.30 0.74
CA GLY A 284 18.12 5.84 0.78
C GLY A 284 16.70 5.25 0.79
N GLU A 285 16.40 4.44 1.81
CA GLU A 285 15.10 3.76 1.98
C GLU A 285 14.11 4.55 2.86
N LEU A 286 14.48 5.75 3.31
CA LEU A 286 13.69 6.59 4.19
C LEU A 286 13.21 7.86 3.47
N VAL A 287 11.99 8.28 3.79
CA VAL A 287 11.46 9.57 3.34
C VAL A 287 12.22 10.67 4.07
N SER A 288 12.86 11.56 3.31
CA SER A 288 13.56 12.73 3.84
C SER A 288 12.67 13.97 3.83
N GLN A 289 11.65 14.02 2.98
CA GLN A 289 10.74 15.16 2.92
C GLN A 289 9.38 14.81 2.34
N LEU A 290 8.34 15.46 2.85
CA LEU A 290 6.99 15.43 2.31
C LEU A 290 6.49 16.87 2.16
N ALA A 291 6.15 17.27 0.94
CA ALA A 291 5.62 18.60 0.61
C ALA A 291 4.20 18.44 0.06
N SER A 292 3.19 18.91 0.79
CA SER A 292 1.78 18.77 0.37
C SER A 292 1.18 20.11 -0.06
N PRO A 293 0.13 20.13 -0.89
CA PRO A 293 -0.48 21.37 -1.37
C PRO A 293 -1.08 22.25 -0.26
N ASN A 294 -1.53 21.61 0.82
CA ASN A 294 -2.25 22.25 1.93
C ASN A 294 -1.41 22.36 3.21
N TYR A 295 -0.18 21.83 3.22
CA TYR A 295 0.72 21.84 4.38
C TYR A 295 2.09 22.36 3.95
N ASP A 296 2.75 23.13 4.83
CA ASP A 296 4.15 23.48 4.61
C ASP A 296 5.03 22.21 4.56
N LYS A 297 6.19 22.34 3.91
CA LYS A 297 7.19 21.25 3.76
C LYS A 297 7.52 20.63 5.13
N ILE A 298 7.34 19.33 5.26
CA ILE A 298 7.80 18.54 6.43
C ILE A 298 9.11 17.86 6.02
N SER A 299 10.20 18.15 6.73
CA SER A 299 11.50 17.51 6.49
C SER A 299 11.87 16.62 7.67
N PHE A 300 12.44 15.46 7.38
CA PHE A 300 12.88 14.47 8.36
C PHE A 300 14.41 14.44 8.38
N SER A 301 15.00 14.39 9.58
CA SER A 301 16.44 14.45 9.84
C SER A 301 16.93 13.29 10.70
#